data_AF-A0A4U9RTE4-F1
#
_entry.id   AF-A0A4U9RTE4-F1
#
_cell.length_a   1.000
_cell.length_b   1.000
_cell.length_c   1.000
_cell.angle_alpha   90.00
_cell.angle_beta   90.00
_cell.angle_gamma   90.00
#
_symmetry.space_group_name_H-M   'P 1'
#
loop_
_entity.id
_entity.type
_entity.pdbx_description
1 polymer ?
#
loop_
_entity_poly.entity_id
_entity_poly.type
_entity_poly.pdbx_seq_one_letter_code
_entity_poly.pdbx_strand_id
1 'polypeptide(L)'
;MKKTGIIFVIGFSLIVLLLSSVIFMTLEKNKFTNIKVENTADKTDVSLEKFFPLIEGKVLNYSGSADFMESLTVSKITTNSDKKTIVLKGKIVNMEEMEQKKEQSLEYMYEIFSDYVRITTKNSPRYPSQSIIDSNTIIRYPLKINNSWTERVIINGTSKECIGTIINITKDSDNKSIIKVQYVVNNLPKYPNNTYKEIRTYKEGLGMYEFENTILLDNEETSSKPTPFEFKCKIYENN
;
A
#
# COMPACT_ATOMS: atom_id res chain seq x y z
N MET A 1 11.32 44.31 96.86
CA MET A 1 12.38 43.43 96.31
C MET A 1 11.97 42.94 94.92
N LYS A 2 12.91 42.98 93.98
CA LYS A 2 13.06 42.24 92.69
C LYS A 2 12.19 40.96 92.56
N LYS A 3 11.79 40.41 91.40
CA LYS A 3 11.84 40.71 89.96
C LYS A 3 11.07 39.56 89.26
N THR A 4 10.42 39.85 88.13
CA THR A 4 10.43 39.08 86.86
C THR A 4 9.90 37.63 86.75
N GLY A 5 9.02 37.43 85.75
CA GLY A 5 9.02 36.29 84.83
C GLY A 5 7.86 35.29 85.01
N ILE A 6 7.22 34.71 84.00
CA ILE A 6 7.40 34.66 82.54
C ILE A 6 6.00 34.38 81.98
N ILE A 7 5.52 35.27 81.10
CA ILE A 7 4.47 35.00 80.11
C ILE A 7 5.23 34.46 78.91
N PHE A 8 5.12 33.18 78.57
CA PHE A 8 5.41 32.63 77.23
C PHE A 8 5.05 31.13 77.26
N VAL A 9 4.71 30.55 76.11
CA VAL A 9 4.30 29.14 75.89
C VAL A 9 2.79 28.84 76.02
N ILE A 10 1.95 29.62 75.31
CA ILE A 10 0.70 29.08 74.71
C ILE A 10 0.72 29.22 73.16
N GLY A 11 1.80 29.80 72.60
CA GLY A 11 1.93 30.10 71.17
C GLY A 11 2.76 29.11 70.35
N PHE A 12 2.78 27.81 70.69
CA PHE A 12 3.53 26.82 69.88
C PHE A 12 2.80 25.50 69.58
N SER A 13 1.55 25.33 70.06
CA SER A 13 0.76 24.12 69.78
C SER A 13 -0.27 24.26 68.65
N LEU A 14 -0.30 25.40 67.96
CA LEU A 14 -1.27 25.70 66.88
C LEU A 14 -0.63 25.84 65.48
N ILE A 15 0.70 25.73 65.37
CA ILE A 15 1.43 25.89 64.09
C ILE A 15 1.83 24.54 63.45
N VAL A 16 1.72 23.42 64.17
CA VAL A 16 2.03 22.08 63.61
C VAL A 16 0.82 21.36 63.01
N LEU A 17 -0.41 21.87 63.21
CA LEU A 17 -1.64 21.32 62.60
C LEU A 17 -2.10 22.04 61.32
N LEU A 18 -1.36 23.05 60.85
CA LEU A 18 -1.66 23.76 59.59
C LEU A 18 -0.73 23.39 58.41
N LEU A 19 0.13 22.38 58.58
CA LEU A 19 1.05 21.90 57.53
C LEU A 19 0.76 20.47 57.04
N SER A 20 -0.27 19.80 57.55
CA SER A 20 -0.70 18.48 57.04
C SER A 20 -1.84 18.54 56.02
N SER A 21 -2.34 19.72 55.65
CA SER A 21 -3.41 19.90 54.65
C SER A 21 -2.91 20.29 53.24
N VAL A 22 -1.60 20.27 52.98
CA VAL A 22 -1.02 20.68 51.68
C VAL A 22 -0.51 19.51 50.82
N ILE A 23 -0.77 18.24 51.18
CA ILE A 23 -0.32 17.07 50.37
C ILE A 23 -1.47 16.18 49.85
N PHE A 24 -2.74 16.58 50.00
CA PHE A 24 -3.88 15.78 49.48
C PHE A 24 -4.85 16.57 48.58
N MET A 25 -4.35 17.49 47.76
CA MET A 25 -5.13 18.10 46.67
C MET A 25 -4.30 18.29 45.38
N THR A 26 -3.61 17.25 44.94
CA THR A 26 -3.04 17.18 43.58
C THR A 26 -3.34 15.84 42.91
N LEU A 27 -4.53 15.29 43.15
CA LEU A 27 -4.96 14.04 42.54
C LEU A 27 -6.49 13.93 42.48
N GLU A 28 -7.17 15.00 42.05
CA GLU A 28 -8.55 14.88 41.53
C GLU A 28 -8.95 16.14 40.76
N LYS A 29 -8.30 16.33 39.60
CA LYS A 29 -8.83 17.15 38.50
C LYS A 29 -8.30 16.62 37.17
N ASN A 30 -8.36 15.29 37.01
CA ASN A 30 -8.52 14.73 35.67
C ASN A 30 -9.92 15.12 35.23
N LYS A 31 -10.02 16.31 34.64
CA LYS A 31 -11.03 16.58 33.63
C LYS A 31 -10.96 15.38 32.69
N PHE A 32 -12.01 14.56 32.68
CA PHE A 32 -12.44 13.88 31.48
C PHE A 32 -12.77 14.98 30.47
N THR A 33 -11.74 15.62 29.92
CA THR A 33 -11.78 16.03 28.54
C THR A 33 -12.07 14.74 27.80
N ASN A 34 -13.30 14.60 27.32
CA ASN A 34 -13.55 14.00 26.03
C ASN A 34 -12.61 14.72 25.06
N ILE A 35 -11.36 14.29 25.03
CA ILE A 35 -10.57 14.33 23.83
C ILE A 35 -11.38 13.40 22.94
N LYS A 36 -12.28 14.03 22.19
CA LYS A 36 -12.66 13.51 20.89
C LYS A 36 -11.30 13.30 20.23
N VAL A 37 -10.78 12.08 20.31
CA VAL A 37 -9.71 11.64 19.44
C VAL A 37 -10.43 11.62 18.10
N GLU A 38 -10.53 12.81 17.51
CA GLU A 38 -10.53 12.95 16.09
C GLU A 38 -9.21 12.29 15.71
N ASN A 39 -9.30 10.99 15.43
CA ASN A 39 -8.48 10.37 14.42
C ASN A 39 -8.77 11.17 13.15
N THR A 40 -8.20 12.38 13.05
CA THR A 40 -7.82 12.95 11.77
C THR A 40 -6.79 11.98 11.25
N ALA A 41 -7.32 10.93 10.62
CA ALA A 41 -6.57 10.04 9.77
C ALA A 41 -5.66 10.94 8.95
N ASP A 42 -4.36 10.71 9.07
CA ASP A 42 -3.30 11.39 8.36
C ASP A 42 -3.49 11.09 6.87
N LYS A 43 -4.47 11.79 6.30
CA LYS A 43 -4.82 11.79 4.90
C LYS A 43 -3.76 12.70 4.32
N THR A 44 -2.64 12.12 3.93
CA THR A 44 -1.75 12.73 2.95
C THR A 44 -2.63 13.43 1.90
N ASP A 45 -2.39 14.72 1.67
CA ASP A 45 -3.23 15.62 0.85
C ASP A 45 -3.27 15.23 -0.66
N VAL A 46 -2.62 14.12 -1.00
CA VAL A 46 -2.61 13.54 -2.34
C VAL A 46 -3.82 12.63 -2.50
N SER A 47 -4.76 13.05 -3.36
CA SER A 47 -5.84 12.21 -3.85
C SER A 47 -5.29 10.95 -4.52
N LEU A 48 -5.86 9.77 -4.22
CA LEU A 48 -5.48 8.50 -4.86
C LEU A 48 -5.54 8.58 -6.38
N GLU A 49 -6.47 9.37 -6.92
CA GLU A 49 -6.66 9.54 -8.36
C GLU A 49 -5.42 10.12 -9.07
N LYS A 50 -4.64 10.96 -8.38
CA LYS A 50 -3.42 11.58 -8.93
C LYS A 50 -2.35 10.55 -9.30
N PHE A 51 -2.42 9.34 -8.75
CA PHE A 51 -1.49 8.26 -9.11
C PHE A 51 -1.74 7.67 -10.49
N PHE A 52 -2.89 7.88 -11.12
CA PHE A 52 -3.30 7.13 -12.30
C PHE A 52 -3.27 7.95 -13.60
N PRO A 53 -3.18 7.30 -14.78
CA PRO A 53 -3.17 8.00 -16.07
C PRO A 53 -4.59 8.42 -16.47
N LEU A 54 -4.90 9.70 -16.29
CA LEU A 54 -6.25 10.25 -16.50
C LEU A 54 -6.49 10.84 -17.91
N ILE A 55 -5.73 10.38 -18.91
CA ILE A 55 -5.82 10.85 -20.29
C ILE A 55 -6.10 9.65 -21.18
N GLU A 56 -7.29 9.59 -21.77
CA GLU A 56 -7.61 8.58 -22.79
C GLU A 56 -6.65 8.69 -23.98
N GLY A 57 -6.25 7.55 -24.54
CA GLY A 57 -5.23 7.47 -25.58
C GLY A 57 -3.78 7.56 -25.07
N LYS A 58 -3.53 7.87 -23.79
CA LYS A 58 -2.18 7.82 -23.23
C LYS A 58 -1.62 6.40 -23.32
N VAL A 59 -0.41 6.29 -23.87
CA VAL A 59 0.34 5.03 -24.01
C VAL A 59 1.36 4.91 -22.88
N LEU A 60 1.44 3.73 -22.28
CA LEU A 60 2.41 3.33 -21.27
C LEU A 60 3.19 2.14 -21.82
N ASN A 61 4.50 2.30 -21.97
CA ASN A 61 5.39 1.24 -22.46
C ASN A 61 6.23 0.72 -21.30
N TYR A 62 6.20 -0.58 -21.07
CA TYR A 62 6.98 -1.26 -20.04
C TYR A 62 8.09 -2.07 -20.70
N SER A 63 9.26 -2.06 -20.09
CA SER A 63 10.36 -2.98 -20.40
C SER A 63 10.84 -3.68 -19.12
N GLY A 64 11.37 -4.90 -19.25
CA GLY A 64 11.72 -5.71 -18.09
C GLY A 64 12.66 -6.86 -18.37
N SER A 65 12.79 -7.75 -17.38
CA SER A 65 13.57 -8.98 -17.43
C SER A 65 13.27 -9.81 -18.69
N ALA A 66 14.28 -10.54 -19.18
CA ALA A 66 14.17 -11.42 -20.36
C ALA A 66 13.61 -10.70 -21.60
N ASP A 67 14.08 -9.47 -21.84
CA ASP A 67 13.69 -8.61 -22.95
C ASP A 67 12.17 -8.37 -23.07
N PHE A 68 11.46 -8.54 -21.96
CA PHE A 68 10.03 -8.36 -21.89
C PHE A 68 9.64 -6.93 -22.26
N MET A 69 8.66 -6.80 -23.16
CA MET A 69 8.07 -5.52 -23.52
C MET A 69 6.55 -5.61 -23.59
N GLU A 70 5.88 -4.60 -23.01
CA GLU A 70 4.43 -4.46 -22.98
C GLU A 70 4.04 -3.03 -23.30
N SER A 71 2.97 -2.85 -24.08
CA SER A 71 2.42 -1.53 -24.37
C SER A 71 0.94 -1.51 -24.00
N LEU A 72 0.55 -0.57 -23.14
CA LEU A 72 -0.82 -0.37 -22.68
C LEU A 72 -1.32 1.02 -23.05
N THR A 73 -2.54 1.11 -23.52
CA THR A 73 -3.24 2.37 -23.83
C THR A 73 -4.40 2.56 -22.87
N VAL A 74 -4.55 3.77 -22.33
CA VAL A 74 -5.77 4.18 -21.62
C VAL A 74 -6.93 4.19 -22.60
N SER A 75 -7.70 3.11 -22.62
CA SER A 75 -8.75 2.89 -23.61
C SER A 75 -10.06 3.61 -23.25
N LYS A 76 -10.33 3.74 -21.95
CA LYS A 76 -11.58 4.34 -21.46
C LYS A 76 -11.44 4.83 -20.03
N ILE A 77 -12.02 5.98 -19.74
CA ILE A 77 -12.19 6.52 -18.40
C ILE A 77 -13.69 6.79 -18.19
N THR A 78 -14.26 6.21 -17.14
CA THR A 78 -15.64 6.51 -16.73
C THR A 78 -15.65 7.02 -15.29
N THR A 79 -16.49 8.00 -15.02
CA THR A 79 -16.70 8.52 -13.67
C THR A 79 -18.17 8.41 -13.34
N ASN A 80 -18.49 7.85 -12.17
CA ASN A 80 -19.81 7.90 -11.57
C ASN A 80 -19.71 8.47 -10.14
N SER A 81 -20.82 8.50 -9.40
CA SER A 81 -20.86 9.09 -8.06
C SER A 81 -19.90 8.43 -7.06
N ASP A 82 -19.59 7.15 -7.24
CA ASP A 82 -18.96 6.34 -6.21
C ASP A 82 -17.50 6.01 -6.54
N LYS A 83 -17.17 5.99 -7.84
CA LYS A 83 -15.84 5.62 -8.34
C LYS A 83 -15.50 6.21 -9.69
N LYS A 84 -14.20 6.28 -9.95
CA LYS A 84 -13.63 6.43 -11.28
C LYS A 84 -13.08 5.09 -11.76
N THR A 85 -13.41 4.70 -12.99
CA THR A 85 -12.89 3.49 -13.61
C THR A 85 -11.96 3.86 -14.76
N ILE A 86 -10.78 3.25 -14.81
CA ILE A 86 -9.80 3.40 -15.90
C ILE A 86 -9.54 2.03 -16.49
N VAL A 87 -9.78 1.87 -17.78
CA VAL A 87 -9.54 0.62 -18.52
C VAL A 87 -8.29 0.80 -19.38
N LEU A 88 -7.25 0.02 -19.10
CA LEU A 88 -6.07 -0.10 -19.94
C LEU A 88 -6.19 -1.32 -20.85
N LYS A 89 -5.88 -1.15 -22.14
CA LYS A 89 -5.80 -2.26 -23.10
C LYS A 89 -4.48 -2.26 -23.83
N GLY A 90 -3.95 -3.42 -24.15
CA GLY A 90 -2.66 -3.47 -24.84
C GLY A 90 -2.20 -4.86 -25.20
N LYS A 91 -0.89 -5.01 -25.39
CA LYS A 91 -0.25 -6.24 -25.86
C LYS A 91 1.21 -6.36 -25.41
N ILE A 92 1.72 -7.57 -25.47
CA ILE A 92 3.16 -7.87 -25.38
C ILE A 92 3.78 -7.66 -26.77
N VAL A 93 4.95 -7.03 -26.82
CA VAL A 93 5.56 -6.54 -28.07
C VAL A 93 6.65 -7.46 -28.60
N ASN A 94 7.49 -8.05 -27.74
CA ASN A 94 8.66 -8.83 -28.17
C ASN A 94 8.75 -10.19 -27.46
N MET A 95 8.03 -11.18 -27.99
CA MET A 95 8.36 -12.59 -27.76
C MET A 95 8.66 -13.19 -29.13
N GLU A 96 9.93 -13.15 -29.54
CA GLU A 96 10.40 -13.55 -30.89
C GLU A 96 10.25 -15.06 -31.22
N GLU A 97 9.62 -15.87 -30.36
CA GLU A 97 9.53 -17.33 -30.55
C GLU A 97 8.12 -17.93 -30.35
N MET A 98 7.04 -17.18 -30.59
CA MET A 98 5.70 -17.80 -30.68
C MET A 98 5.11 -17.65 -32.08
N GLU A 99 5.60 -18.50 -32.99
CA GLU A 99 5.20 -18.63 -34.40
C GLU A 99 3.71 -18.94 -34.65
N GLN A 100 2.83 -18.95 -33.63
CA GLN A 100 1.40 -19.17 -33.83
C GLN A 100 0.52 -18.17 -33.07
N LYS A 101 0.19 -17.08 -33.78
CA LYS A 101 -1.12 -16.41 -33.81
C LYS A 101 -2.02 -16.55 -32.57
N LYS A 102 -1.87 -15.59 -31.66
CA LYS A 102 -3.02 -14.88 -31.09
C LYS A 102 -2.56 -13.49 -30.72
N GLU A 103 -3.30 -12.46 -31.13
CA GLU A 103 -3.11 -11.13 -30.54
C GLU A 103 -3.26 -11.28 -29.03
N GLN A 104 -2.16 -11.13 -28.30
CA GLN A 104 -2.11 -11.31 -26.86
C GLN A 104 -2.67 -10.05 -26.23
N SER A 105 -3.99 -9.95 -26.16
CA SER A 105 -4.65 -8.80 -25.60
C SER A 105 -4.52 -8.79 -24.08
N LEU A 106 -4.10 -7.65 -23.58
CA LEU A 106 -4.01 -7.34 -22.16
C LEU A 106 -5.13 -6.37 -21.80
N GLU A 107 -5.82 -6.63 -20.68
CA GLU A 107 -6.80 -5.71 -20.11
C GLU A 107 -6.59 -5.58 -18.59
N TYR A 108 -6.44 -4.33 -18.14
CA TYR A 108 -6.39 -3.97 -16.73
C TYR A 108 -7.47 -2.95 -16.45
N MET A 109 -8.16 -3.10 -15.32
CA MET A 109 -9.18 -2.16 -14.88
C MET A 109 -8.84 -1.65 -13.48
N TYR A 110 -8.61 -0.34 -13.37
CA TYR A 110 -8.55 0.35 -12.09
C TYR A 110 -9.92 0.87 -11.71
N GLU A 111 -10.31 0.65 -10.46
CA GLU A 111 -11.50 1.23 -9.83
C GLU A 111 -11.05 2.07 -8.63
N ILE A 112 -11.09 3.38 -8.78
CA ILE A 112 -10.62 4.36 -7.82
C ILE A 112 -11.82 4.83 -7.00
N PHE A 113 -11.86 4.42 -5.73
CA PHE A 113 -12.84 4.85 -4.74
C PHE A 113 -12.25 5.97 -3.88
N SER A 114 -13.06 6.51 -2.97
CA SER A 114 -12.65 7.61 -2.09
C SER A 114 -11.49 7.26 -1.15
N ASP A 115 -11.34 5.98 -0.81
CA ASP A 115 -10.45 5.49 0.24
C ASP A 115 -9.50 4.37 -0.17
N TYR A 116 -9.73 3.77 -1.33
CA TYR A 116 -8.85 2.75 -1.90
C TYR A 116 -8.95 2.71 -3.42
N VAL A 117 -7.98 2.04 -4.04
CA VAL A 117 -8.03 1.68 -5.45
C VAL A 117 -7.98 0.17 -5.57
N ARG A 118 -8.83 -0.39 -6.43
CA ARG A 118 -8.83 -1.81 -6.79
C ARG A 118 -8.31 -1.97 -8.20
N ILE A 119 -7.57 -3.06 -8.46
CA ILE A 119 -7.27 -3.50 -9.82
C ILE A 119 -8.02 -4.81 -10.11
N THR A 120 -8.35 -5.02 -11.38
CA THR A 120 -8.76 -6.31 -11.91
C THR A 120 -7.98 -6.60 -13.19
N THR A 121 -7.46 -7.82 -13.31
CA THR A 121 -6.75 -8.31 -14.50
C THR A 121 -7.34 -9.65 -14.90
N LYS A 122 -7.90 -9.73 -16.12
CA LYS A 122 -8.56 -10.93 -16.66
C LYS A 122 -7.94 -11.35 -17.99
N ASN A 123 -6.63 -11.57 -17.98
CA ASN A 123 -5.92 -12.09 -19.14
C ASN A 123 -5.74 -13.60 -19.01
N SER A 124 -5.92 -14.32 -20.11
CA SER A 124 -5.71 -15.77 -20.18
C SER A 124 -5.03 -16.10 -21.52
N PRO A 125 -3.80 -16.65 -21.52
CA PRO A 125 -2.97 -16.97 -20.36
C PRO A 125 -2.47 -15.71 -19.60
N ARG A 126 -2.01 -15.89 -18.35
CA ARG A 126 -1.28 -14.86 -17.60
C ARG A 126 0.20 -14.87 -18.00
N TYR A 127 0.80 -13.70 -18.06
CA TYR A 127 2.22 -13.51 -18.38
C TYR A 127 3.01 -13.09 -17.13
N PRO A 128 4.35 -13.21 -17.15
CA PRO A 128 5.21 -12.82 -16.04
C PRO A 128 4.97 -11.39 -15.50
N SER A 129 4.64 -10.44 -16.39
CA SER A 129 4.33 -9.04 -16.04
C SER A 129 3.03 -8.84 -15.27
N GLN A 130 2.27 -9.90 -15.05
CA GLN A 130 0.97 -9.84 -14.42
C GLN A 130 0.99 -10.54 -13.07
N SER A 131 0.21 -9.96 -12.16
CA SER A 131 -0.08 -10.63 -10.91
C SER A 131 -0.80 -11.95 -11.15
N ILE A 132 -0.50 -12.95 -10.32
CA ILE A 132 -1.33 -14.17 -10.23
C ILE A 132 -2.65 -13.92 -9.49
N ILE A 133 -2.79 -12.74 -8.86
CA ILE A 133 -3.99 -12.30 -8.16
C ILE A 133 -4.94 -11.67 -9.18
N ASP A 134 -6.14 -12.23 -9.32
CA ASP A 134 -7.11 -11.77 -10.32
C ASP A 134 -7.57 -10.32 -10.06
N SER A 135 -7.76 -9.99 -8.80
CA SER A 135 -8.23 -8.69 -8.35
C SER A 135 -7.93 -8.48 -6.87
N ASN A 136 -7.48 -7.27 -6.52
CA ASN A 136 -7.15 -6.86 -5.17
C ASN A 136 -7.14 -5.34 -5.01
N THR A 137 -7.22 -4.86 -3.77
CA THR A 137 -6.92 -3.46 -3.43
C THR A 137 -5.43 -3.19 -3.61
N ILE A 138 -5.09 -2.14 -4.37
CA ILE A 138 -3.72 -1.81 -4.78
C ILE A 138 -3.08 -0.63 -4.05
N ILE A 139 -3.91 0.28 -3.53
CA ILE A 139 -3.50 1.42 -2.70
C ILE A 139 -4.67 1.70 -1.77
N ARG A 140 -4.42 1.96 -0.48
CA ARG A 140 -5.45 2.25 0.52
C ARG A 140 -5.00 3.34 1.46
N TYR A 141 -5.91 4.26 1.82
CA TYR A 141 -5.65 5.24 2.88
C TYR A 141 -5.52 4.57 4.26
N PRO A 142 -4.81 5.21 5.21
CA PRO A 142 -3.95 6.40 5.01
C PRO A 142 -2.71 6.06 4.15
N LEU A 143 -2.19 7.01 3.36
CA LEU A 143 -0.93 6.80 2.64
C LEU A 143 0.24 7.00 3.60
N LYS A 144 0.48 5.98 4.40
CA LYS A 144 1.54 5.96 5.41
C LYS A 144 2.34 4.69 5.28
N ILE A 145 3.66 4.78 5.44
CA ILE A 145 4.53 3.61 5.53
C ILE A 145 4.03 2.71 6.67
N ASN A 146 4.00 1.40 6.41
CA ASN A 146 3.42 0.36 7.27
C ASN A 146 1.89 0.40 7.38
N ASN A 147 1.17 1.18 6.58
CA ASN A 147 -0.26 0.96 6.43
C ASN A 147 -0.48 -0.38 5.70
N SER A 148 -1.24 -1.28 6.32
CA SER A 148 -1.47 -2.63 5.82
C SER A 148 -2.95 -2.97 5.84
N TRP A 149 -3.35 -3.85 4.92
CA TRP A 149 -4.70 -4.41 4.88
C TRP A 149 -4.65 -5.89 4.50
N THR A 150 -5.64 -6.62 4.99
CA THR A 150 -5.85 -8.03 4.65
C THR A 150 -7.14 -8.15 3.85
N GLU A 151 -7.10 -8.93 2.77
CA GLU A 151 -8.27 -9.20 1.94
C GLU A 151 -8.27 -10.63 1.40
N ARG A 152 -9.45 -11.10 0.99
CA ARG A 152 -9.61 -12.37 0.28
C ARG A 152 -9.49 -12.14 -1.22
N VAL A 153 -8.52 -12.81 -1.84
CA VAL A 153 -8.25 -12.73 -3.28
C VAL A 153 -8.45 -14.08 -3.94
N ILE A 154 -8.67 -14.10 -5.25
CA ILE A 154 -8.73 -15.32 -6.05
C ILE A 154 -7.39 -15.51 -6.76
N ILE A 155 -6.82 -16.71 -6.60
CA ILE A 155 -5.63 -17.18 -7.30
C ILE A 155 -5.95 -18.57 -7.81
N ASN A 156 -5.90 -18.78 -9.13
CA ASN A 156 -6.21 -20.06 -9.78
C ASN A 156 -7.55 -20.66 -9.30
N GLY A 157 -8.59 -19.81 -9.21
CA GLY A 157 -9.94 -20.21 -8.78
C GLY A 157 -10.10 -20.48 -7.27
N THR A 158 -9.02 -20.37 -6.48
CA THR A 158 -9.04 -20.61 -5.03
C THR A 158 -8.98 -19.30 -4.26
N SER A 159 -9.82 -19.16 -3.23
CA SER A 159 -9.75 -18.03 -2.31
C SER A 159 -8.54 -18.14 -1.39
N LYS A 160 -7.71 -17.11 -1.36
CA LYS A 160 -6.52 -16.99 -0.51
C LYS A 160 -6.54 -15.67 0.25
N GLU A 161 -5.87 -15.64 1.39
CA GLU A 161 -5.63 -14.40 2.13
C GLU A 161 -4.41 -13.69 1.53
N CYS A 162 -4.55 -12.39 1.26
CA CYS A 162 -3.48 -11.52 0.78
C CYS A 162 -3.31 -10.35 1.74
N ILE A 163 -2.06 -10.03 2.07
CA ILE A 163 -1.70 -8.87 2.88
C ILE A 163 -1.02 -7.85 1.98
N GLY A 164 -1.65 -6.69 1.78
CA GLY A 164 -1.05 -5.52 1.15
C GLY A 164 -0.42 -4.61 2.20
N THR A 165 0.76 -4.05 1.94
CA THR A 165 1.47 -3.12 2.84
C THR A 165 2.19 -2.03 2.07
N ILE A 166 1.97 -0.77 2.44
CA ILE A 166 2.77 0.35 1.93
C ILE A 166 4.15 0.28 2.58
N ILE A 167 5.18 -0.07 1.80
CA ILE A 167 6.55 -0.24 2.30
C ILE A 167 7.44 0.99 2.06
N ASN A 168 7.04 1.89 1.16
CA ASN A 168 7.78 3.13 0.92
C ASN A 168 6.89 4.22 0.32
N ILE A 169 7.18 5.48 0.67
CA ILE A 169 6.60 6.68 0.06
C ILE A 169 7.74 7.68 -0.16
N THR A 170 7.99 8.05 -1.41
CA THR A 170 9.03 9.03 -1.79
C THR A 170 8.49 10.03 -2.80
N LYS A 171 9.35 10.94 -3.24
CA LYS A 171 9.11 11.79 -4.42
C LYS A 171 10.27 11.65 -5.40
N ASP A 172 9.99 11.84 -6.69
CA ASP A 172 11.04 11.94 -7.71
C ASP A 172 11.60 13.36 -7.83
N SER A 173 12.49 13.57 -8.80
CA SER A 173 13.08 14.87 -9.12
C SER A 173 12.07 15.92 -9.56
N ASP A 174 10.92 15.51 -10.10
CA ASP A 174 9.83 16.38 -10.52
C ASP A 174 8.84 16.65 -9.37
N ASN A 175 9.18 16.25 -8.14
CA ASN A 175 8.32 16.35 -6.95
C ASN A 175 7.01 15.53 -7.07
N LYS A 176 6.97 14.53 -7.96
CA LYS A 176 5.86 13.59 -8.11
C LYS A 176 5.95 12.51 -7.04
N SER A 177 4.83 12.23 -6.37
CA SER A 177 4.77 11.18 -5.36
C SER A 177 4.97 9.78 -5.96
N ILE A 178 5.69 8.94 -5.24
CA ILE A 178 5.92 7.52 -5.55
C ILE A 178 5.55 6.68 -4.33
N ILE A 179 4.73 5.65 -4.52
CA ILE A 179 4.30 4.72 -3.47
C ILE A 179 4.74 3.31 -3.85
N LYS A 180 5.44 2.62 -2.96
CA LYS A 180 5.81 1.22 -3.12
C LYS A 180 4.96 0.35 -2.19
N VAL A 181 4.23 -0.61 -2.76
CA VAL A 181 3.34 -1.51 -2.03
C VAL A 181 3.78 -2.96 -2.24
N GLN A 182 3.87 -3.72 -1.16
CA GLN A 182 4.15 -5.15 -1.18
C GLN A 182 2.87 -5.94 -0.93
N TYR A 183 2.69 -7.02 -1.68
CA TYR A 183 1.65 -8.03 -1.44
C TYR A 183 2.28 -9.35 -1.07
N VAL A 184 1.69 -10.02 -0.08
CA VAL A 184 2.14 -11.33 0.41
C VAL A 184 0.96 -12.28 0.49
N VAL A 185 1.12 -13.46 -0.09
CA VAL A 185 0.17 -14.58 0.03
C VAL A 185 0.93 -15.79 0.55
N ASN A 186 0.66 -16.14 1.80
CA ASN A 186 1.23 -17.31 2.45
C ASN A 186 0.52 -18.60 2.00
N ASN A 187 1.14 -19.74 2.29
CA ASN A 187 0.59 -21.08 1.99
C ASN A 187 0.30 -21.26 0.48
N LEU A 188 1.26 -20.81 -0.35
CA LEU A 188 1.26 -21.01 -1.78
C LEU A 188 2.40 -21.98 -2.16
N PRO A 189 2.12 -23.28 -2.35
CA PRO A 189 3.14 -24.26 -2.68
C PRO A 189 3.91 -23.90 -3.95
N LYS A 190 5.14 -24.43 -4.06
CA LYS A 190 6.10 -24.20 -5.16
C LYS A 190 6.79 -22.83 -5.14
N TYR A 191 6.25 -21.83 -4.46
CA TYR A 191 6.93 -20.56 -4.23
C TYR A 191 7.99 -20.66 -3.13
N PRO A 192 9.05 -19.82 -3.16
CA PRO A 192 10.02 -19.73 -2.07
C PRO A 192 9.32 -19.56 -0.71
N ASN A 193 9.73 -20.36 0.28
CA ASN A 193 9.13 -20.35 1.62
C ASN A 193 7.59 -20.51 1.62
N ASN A 194 7.03 -21.21 0.62
CA ASN A 194 5.58 -21.34 0.41
C ASN A 194 4.83 -19.99 0.40
N THR A 195 5.49 -18.94 -0.09
CA THR A 195 5.00 -17.57 -0.02
C THR A 195 5.15 -16.90 -1.37
N TYR A 196 4.03 -16.43 -1.93
CA TYR A 196 4.09 -15.51 -3.05
C TYR A 196 4.29 -14.09 -2.55
N LYS A 197 5.18 -13.38 -3.24
CA LYS A 197 5.43 -11.96 -3.02
C LYS A 197 5.42 -11.26 -4.36
N GLU A 198 4.77 -10.11 -4.38
CA GLU A 198 4.91 -9.13 -5.45
C GLU A 198 5.03 -7.73 -4.86
N ILE A 199 5.61 -6.84 -5.62
CA ILE A 199 5.80 -5.44 -5.28
C ILE A 199 5.34 -4.62 -6.47
N ARG A 200 4.54 -3.59 -6.18
CA ARG A 200 4.05 -2.63 -7.16
C ARG A 200 4.46 -1.24 -6.73
N THR A 201 5.17 -0.52 -7.59
CA THR A 201 5.49 0.89 -7.40
C THR A 201 4.51 1.71 -8.22
N TYR A 202 3.86 2.70 -7.62
CA TYR A 202 2.94 3.63 -8.26
C TYR A 202 3.54 5.03 -8.30
N LYS A 203 3.46 5.71 -9.44
CA LYS A 203 3.98 7.08 -9.63
C LYS A 203 2.87 8.00 -10.13
N GLU A 204 2.80 9.21 -9.59
CA GLU A 204 1.81 10.21 -10.01
C GLU A 204 1.72 10.35 -11.54
N GLY A 205 0.48 10.29 -12.04
CA GLY A 205 0.12 10.40 -13.46
C GLY A 205 0.41 9.18 -14.33
N LEU A 206 0.99 8.10 -13.80
CA LEU A 206 1.41 6.92 -14.58
C LEU A 206 0.68 5.62 -14.21
N GLY A 207 0.16 5.52 -12.99
CA GLY A 207 -0.37 4.27 -12.44
C GLY A 207 0.77 3.40 -11.93
N MET A 208 0.72 2.10 -12.24
CA MET A 208 1.81 1.17 -11.93
C MET A 208 3.06 1.57 -12.72
N TYR A 209 4.08 2.06 -12.04
CA TYR A 209 5.35 2.49 -12.61
C TYR A 209 6.35 1.35 -12.73
N GLU A 210 6.32 0.41 -11.77
CA GLU A 210 7.23 -0.72 -11.68
C GLU A 210 6.49 -1.90 -11.06
N PHE A 211 6.81 -3.11 -11.53
CA PHE A 211 6.29 -4.36 -11.03
C PHE A 211 7.44 -5.34 -10.81
N GLU A 212 7.43 -5.99 -9.66
CA GLU A 212 8.38 -7.05 -9.30
C GLU A 212 7.59 -8.23 -8.73
N ASN A 213 7.86 -9.46 -9.17
CA ASN A 213 7.27 -10.66 -8.60
C ASN A 213 8.22 -11.86 -8.74
N THR A 214 7.97 -12.88 -7.94
CA THR A 214 8.53 -14.21 -8.20
C THR A 214 7.63 -14.94 -9.19
N ILE A 215 8.18 -15.42 -10.30
CA ILE A 215 7.52 -16.35 -11.22
C ILE A 215 8.11 -17.75 -11.05
N LEU A 216 7.38 -18.76 -11.48
CA LEU A 216 7.82 -20.15 -11.46
C LEU A 216 8.09 -20.57 -12.90
N LEU A 217 9.36 -20.81 -13.23
CA LEU A 217 9.75 -21.37 -14.52
C LEU A 217 9.59 -22.88 -14.48
N ASP A 218 8.99 -23.43 -15.52
CA ASP A 218 8.90 -24.87 -15.71
C ASP A 218 10.31 -25.43 -15.96
N ASN A 219 10.62 -26.56 -15.32
CA ASN A 219 11.84 -27.30 -15.61
C ASN A 219 11.49 -28.44 -16.57
N GLU A 220 12.23 -28.56 -17.67
CA GLU A 220 12.00 -29.60 -18.68
C GLU A 220 12.21 -31.03 -18.13
N GLU A 221 12.92 -31.17 -17.01
CA GLU A 221 13.03 -32.44 -16.27
C GLU A 221 11.83 -32.64 -15.32
N THR A 222 10.92 -33.52 -15.76
CA THR A 222 9.57 -33.83 -15.22
C THR A 222 9.48 -34.25 -13.74
N SER A 223 10.59 -34.28 -12.99
CA SER A 223 10.63 -34.63 -11.56
C SER A 223 11.15 -33.53 -10.64
N SER A 224 11.59 -32.39 -11.17
CA SER A 224 12.13 -31.28 -10.37
C SER A 224 11.05 -30.24 -10.03
N LYS A 225 11.15 -29.62 -8.84
CA LYS A 225 10.29 -28.49 -8.45
C LYS A 225 10.57 -27.31 -9.40
N PRO A 226 9.55 -26.51 -9.79
CA PRO A 226 9.78 -25.38 -10.68
C PRO A 226 10.81 -24.41 -10.08
N THR A 227 11.56 -23.74 -10.95
CA THR A 227 12.63 -22.82 -10.56
C THR A 227 12.06 -21.42 -10.35
N PRO A 228 12.14 -20.84 -9.14
CA PRO A 228 11.74 -19.46 -8.91
C PRO A 228 12.64 -18.48 -9.67
N PHE A 229 12.05 -17.49 -10.31
CA PHE A 229 12.75 -16.41 -11.00
C PHE A 229 12.16 -15.07 -10.59
N GLU A 230 13.02 -14.09 -10.28
CA GLU A 230 12.59 -12.74 -9.95
C GLU A 230 12.38 -11.94 -11.25
N PHE A 231 11.11 -11.76 -11.61
CA PHE A 231 10.73 -10.95 -12.76
C PHE A 231 10.51 -9.50 -12.34
N LYS A 232 10.93 -8.59 -13.21
CA LYS A 232 10.80 -7.15 -13.01
C LYS A 232 10.50 -6.44 -14.31
N CYS A 233 9.55 -5.51 -14.30
CA CYS A 233 9.34 -4.57 -15.41
C CYS A 233 9.05 -3.15 -14.88
N LYS A 234 9.29 -2.15 -15.74
CA LYS A 234 9.18 -0.73 -15.41
C LYS A 234 8.74 0.07 -16.62
N ILE A 235 7.97 1.14 -16.40
CA ILE A 235 7.65 2.10 -17.48
C ILE A 235 8.93 2.73 -18.03
N TYR A 236 9.03 2.78 -19.34
CA TYR A 236 10.01 3.55 -20.08
C TYR A 236 9.49 4.98 -20.28
N GLU A 237 10.10 5.94 -19.59
CA GLU A 237 9.84 7.37 -19.75
C GLU A 237 10.78 7.90 -20.85
N ASN A 238 10.25 8.17 -22.06
CA ASN A 238 11.00 8.93 -23.06
C ASN A 238 11.21 10.34 -22.50
N ASN A 239 12.44 10.66 -22.12
CA ASN A 239 12.87 12.03 -21.82
C ASN A 239 13.11 12.82 -23.10
#